data_AF-A0A1Y3EWR5-F1
#
_entry.id   AF-A0A1Y3EWR5-F1
#
_cell.length_a   1.000
_cell.length_b   1.000
_cell.length_c   1.000
_cell.angle_alpha   90.00
_cell.angle_beta   90.00
_cell.angle_gamma   90.00
#
_symmetry.space_group_name_H-M   'P 1'
#
loop_
_entity.id
_entity.type
_entity.pdbx_description
1 polymer ?
#
loop_
_entity_poly.entity_id
_entity_poly.type
_entity_poly.pdbx_seq_one_letter_code
_entity_poly.pdbx_strand_id
1 'polypeptide(L)'
;MPRVECNPHYILEKSSTRRRRKRRKRVFKRLYKFRDFKNLKLNYEQLKPLHDLWKKYILSLGSDECLLKADYHGAVLLVSHSKCQSQVGLFGIVVVETKHTFLLLTPKDRLLTIPKKGSIFTFVLKGRVYSLIGDHISYTAAGRVQKKFKLAHLTSMPDFIDDLLTCVN
;
A
#
# COMPACT_ATOMS: atom_id res chain seq x y z
N MET A 1 -16.95 40.17 43.44
CA MET A 1 -16.14 39.07 42.89
C MET A 1 -16.91 37.77 43.08
N PRO A 2 -17.71 37.30 42.12
CA PRO A 2 -18.35 36.00 42.25
C PRO A 2 -17.38 34.88 41.83
N ARG A 3 -17.35 33.87 42.70
CA ARG A 3 -16.56 32.65 42.68
C ARG A 3 -16.92 31.83 41.43
N VAL A 4 -15.92 31.45 40.62
CA VAL A 4 -16.11 30.52 39.48
C VAL A 4 -16.47 29.15 40.07
N GLU A 5 -17.72 28.75 39.95
CA GLU A 5 -18.16 27.40 40.26
C GLU A 5 -17.64 26.46 39.16
N CYS A 6 -16.79 25.50 39.56
CA CYS A 6 -16.32 24.44 38.68
C CYS A 6 -17.49 23.57 38.25
N ASN A 7 -17.71 23.50 36.94
CA ASN A 7 -18.72 22.70 36.25
C ASN A 7 -18.71 21.24 36.76
N PRO A 8 -19.86 20.65 37.14
CA PRO A 8 -19.91 19.32 37.73
C PRO A 8 -19.35 18.25 36.81
N HIS A 9 -18.45 17.45 37.37
CA HIS A 9 -17.93 16.20 36.80
C HIS A 9 -19.09 15.34 36.29
N TYR A 10 -19.20 15.16 34.98
CA TYR A 10 -20.04 14.10 34.42
C TYR A 10 -19.38 12.75 34.70
N ILE A 11 -19.87 12.06 35.73
CA ILE A 11 -19.62 10.63 35.91
C ILE A 11 -20.50 9.91 34.88
N LEU A 12 -19.90 9.51 33.75
CA LEU A 12 -20.53 8.57 32.83
C LEU A 12 -20.58 7.21 33.50
N GLU A 13 -21.70 6.88 34.16
CA GLU A 13 -21.97 5.53 34.60
C GLU A 13 -21.94 4.59 33.39
N LYS A 14 -20.94 3.71 33.37
CA LYS A 14 -20.83 2.65 32.38
C LYS A 14 -21.89 1.60 32.70
N SER A 15 -23.10 1.80 32.20
CA SER A 15 -24.16 0.79 32.23
C SER A 15 -23.67 -0.46 31.49
N SER A 16 -23.19 -1.42 32.26
CA SER A 16 -22.61 -2.68 31.79
C SER A 16 -23.69 -3.67 31.39
N THR A 17 -24.63 -3.26 30.53
CA THR A 17 -25.46 -4.24 29.84
C THR A 17 -24.57 -4.94 28.82
N ARG A 18 -24.03 -6.11 29.20
CA ARG A 18 -23.44 -7.08 28.26
C ARG A 18 -24.56 -7.58 27.34
N ARG A 19 -25.00 -6.74 26.40
CA ARG A 19 -25.79 -7.19 25.26
C ARG A 19 -24.91 -8.19 24.52
N ARG A 20 -25.30 -9.47 24.51
CA ARG A 20 -24.74 -10.48 23.59
C ARG A 20 -24.85 -9.88 22.19
N ARG A 21 -23.73 -9.39 21.65
CA ARG A 21 -23.69 -8.90 20.26
C ARG A 21 -24.10 -10.08 19.39
N LYS A 22 -25.31 -10.04 18.80
CA LYS A 22 -25.70 -10.96 17.74
C LYS A 22 -24.54 -10.98 16.75
N ARG A 23 -23.93 -12.15 16.51
CA ARG A 23 -22.92 -12.33 15.47
C ARG A 23 -23.54 -11.77 14.19
N ARG A 24 -23.12 -10.56 13.77
CA ARG A 24 -23.48 -10.06 12.44
C ARG A 24 -23.09 -11.17 11.49
N LYS A 25 -24.03 -11.68 10.68
CA LYS A 25 -23.70 -12.55 9.55
C LYS A 25 -22.53 -11.85 8.88
N ARG A 26 -21.39 -12.54 8.77
CA ARG A 26 -20.25 -11.98 8.02
C ARG A 26 -20.81 -11.77 6.62
N VAL A 27 -21.25 -10.56 6.31
CA VAL A 27 -21.40 -10.13 4.92
C VAL A 27 -20.00 -10.33 4.42
N PHE A 28 -19.81 -11.43 3.69
CA PHE A 28 -18.56 -11.70 3.02
C PHE A 28 -18.44 -10.52 2.08
N LYS A 29 -17.75 -9.46 2.51
CA LYS A 29 -17.35 -8.37 1.62
C LYS A 29 -16.63 -9.12 0.52
N ARG A 30 -17.25 -9.22 -0.65
CA ARG A 30 -16.60 -9.80 -1.83
C ARG A 30 -15.32 -8.99 -1.98
N LEU A 31 -14.19 -9.56 -1.54
CA LEU A 31 -12.89 -9.00 -1.83
C LEU A 31 -12.85 -8.92 -3.35
N TYR A 32 -12.53 -7.74 -3.88
CA TYR A 32 -12.37 -7.55 -5.32
C TYR A 32 -11.51 -8.67 -5.88
N LYS A 33 -12.11 -9.55 -6.68
CA LYS A 33 -11.39 -10.64 -7.31
C LYS A 33 -10.65 -10.07 -8.50
N PHE A 34 -9.49 -10.63 -8.83
CA PHE A 34 -8.78 -10.32 -10.07
C PHE A 34 -9.70 -10.32 -11.31
N ARG A 35 -10.70 -11.22 -11.33
CA ARG A 35 -11.73 -11.29 -12.38
C ARG A 35 -12.54 -10.01 -12.54
N ASP A 36 -12.79 -9.27 -11.46
CA ASP A 36 -13.57 -8.05 -11.48
C ASP A 36 -12.84 -6.94 -12.25
N PHE A 37 -11.50 -6.90 -12.17
CA PHE A 37 -10.67 -5.92 -12.89
C PHE A 37 -10.33 -6.34 -14.32
N LYS A 38 -10.31 -7.64 -14.62
CA LYS A 38 -10.03 -8.14 -15.97
C LYS A 38 -11.03 -7.62 -17.00
N ASN A 39 -12.29 -7.42 -16.58
CA ASN A 39 -13.35 -6.92 -17.44
C ASN A 39 -13.34 -5.40 -17.61
N LEU A 40 -12.60 -4.69 -16.76
CA LEU A 40 -12.62 -3.23 -16.67
C LEU A 40 -11.78 -2.57 -17.77
N LYS A 41 -11.03 -3.35 -18.58
CA LYS A 41 -10.16 -2.88 -19.69
C LYS A 41 -9.40 -1.59 -19.33
N LEU A 42 -8.72 -1.62 -18.18
CA LEU A 42 -7.97 -0.48 -17.68
C LEU A 42 -6.81 -0.14 -18.61
N ASN A 43 -6.64 1.16 -18.90
CA ASN A 43 -5.49 1.68 -19.62
C ASN A 43 -4.49 2.30 -18.63
N TYR A 44 -3.19 2.09 -18.88
CA TYR A 44 -2.10 2.64 -18.10
C TYR A 44 -2.14 4.16 -18.00
N GLU A 45 -2.46 4.83 -19.11
CA GLU A 45 -2.58 6.30 -19.18
C GLU A 45 -3.65 6.84 -18.22
N GLN A 46 -4.75 6.11 -18.04
CA GLN A 46 -5.84 6.51 -17.13
C GLN A 46 -5.42 6.46 -15.66
N LEU A 47 -4.36 5.73 -15.32
CA LEU A 47 -3.85 5.56 -13.96
C LEU A 47 -2.70 6.53 -13.63
N LYS A 48 -2.19 7.30 -14.59
CA LYS A 48 -1.18 8.34 -14.32
C LYS A 48 -1.63 9.38 -13.28
N PRO A 49 -2.87 9.90 -13.29
CA PRO A 49 -3.32 10.83 -12.25
C PRO A 49 -3.31 10.21 -10.84
N LEU A 50 -3.58 8.90 -10.73
CA LEU A 50 -3.48 8.18 -9.47
C LEU A 50 -2.03 8.09 -8.98
N HIS A 51 -1.10 7.87 -9.91
CA HIS A 51 0.33 7.90 -9.61
C HIS A 51 0.80 9.28 -9.14
N ASP A 52 0.34 10.37 -9.76
CA ASP A 52 0.66 11.73 -9.33
C ASP A 52 0.14 12.06 -7.94
N LEU A 53 -1.06 11.58 -7.61
CA LEU A 53 -1.60 11.69 -6.26
C LEU A 53 -0.75 10.90 -5.25
N TRP A 54 -0.35 9.68 -5.61
CA TRP A 54 0.51 8.87 -4.77
C TRP A 54 1.88 9.52 -4.53
N LYS A 55 2.49 10.13 -5.55
CA LYS A 55 3.74 10.92 -5.39
C LYS A 55 3.56 12.03 -4.36
N LYS A 56 2.49 12.83 -4.44
CA LYS A 56 2.23 13.89 -3.45
C LYS A 56 2.03 13.33 -2.05
N TYR A 57 1.28 12.24 -1.93
CA TYR A 57 1.03 11.55 -0.66
C TYR A 57 2.33 11.04 -0.02
N ILE A 58 3.14 10.28 -0.75
CA ILE A 58 4.35 9.68 -0.20
C ILE A 58 5.38 10.76 0.17
N LEU A 59 5.42 11.87 -0.58
CA LEU A 59 6.25 13.04 -0.26
C LEU A 59 5.80 13.80 0.98
N SER A 60 4.52 13.74 1.32
CA SER A 60 4.00 14.33 2.55
C SER A 60 4.35 13.50 3.79
N LEU A 61 4.82 12.26 3.63
CA LEU A 61 5.29 11.44 4.74
C LEU A 61 6.66 11.97 5.21
N GLY A 62 6.70 12.47 6.44
CA GLY A 62 7.89 13.13 6.99
C GLY A 62 9.07 12.22 7.35
N SER A 63 8.95 10.90 7.26
CA SER A 63 10.04 9.97 7.59
C SER A 63 10.00 8.67 6.78
N ASP A 64 11.18 8.10 6.51
CA ASP A 64 11.32 6.83 5.78
C ASP A 64 10.68 5.64 6.54
N GLU A 65 10.56 5.74 7.87
CA GLU A 65 9.88 4.72 8.69
C GLU A 65 8.38 4.61 8.37
N CYS A 66 7.77 5.70 7.90
CA CYS A 66 6.38 5.71 7.50
C CYS A 66 6.14 4.93 6.20
N LEU A 67 7.17 4.69 5.38
CA LEU A 67 7.04 3.98 4.10
C LEU A 67 6.50 2.56 4.30
N LEU A 68 6.96 1.83 5.33
CA LEU A 68 6.45 0.48 5.59
C LEU A 68 4.95 0.44 5.92
N LYS A 69 4.41 1.56 6.42
CA LYS A 69 2.99 1.72 6.77
C LYS A 69 2.17 2.42 5.68
N ALA A 70 2.81 2.99 4.67
CA ALA A 70 2.19 3.81 3.65
C ALA A 70 1.25 3.01 2.73
N ASP A 71 0.26 3.67 2.14
CA ASP A 71 -0.51 3.09 1.05
C ASP A 71 0.32 3.07 -0.26
N TYR A 72 0.25 1.98 -1.01
CA TYR A 72 0.96 1.79 -2.27
C TYR A 72 0.06 1.75 -3.50
N HIS A 73 -1.25 2.02 -3.39
CA HIS A 73 -2.10 2.16 -4.57
C HIS A 73 -1.65 3.39 -5.37
N GLY A 74 -1.44 3.23 -6.67
CA GLY A 74 -0.85 4.26 -7.54
C GLY A 74 0.68 4.26 -7.58
N ALA A 75 1.36 3.48 -6.75
CA ALA A 75 2.82 3.36 -6.82
C ALA A 75 3.25 2.65 -8.11
N VAL A 76 4.28 3.14 -8.78
CA VAL A 76 4.98 2.38 -9.83
C VAL A 76 6.00 1.49 -9.14
N LEU A 77 5.78 0.18 -9.20
CA LEU A 77 6.66 -0.81 -8.58
C LEU A 77 7.33 -1.67 -9.65
N LEU A 78 8.63 -1.89 -9.50
CA LEU A 78 9.43 -2.88 -10.23
C LEU A 78 9.66 -4.10 -9.34
N VAL A 79 9.50 -5.31 -9.86
CA VAL A 79 9.90 -6.54 -9.17
C VAL A 79 11.39 -6.74 -9.37
N SER A 80 12.22 -6.28 -8.43
CA SER A 80 13.67 -6.40 -8.50
C SER A 80 14.17 -7.79 -8.13
N HIS A 81 13.47 -8.47 -7.23
CA HIS A 81 13.77 -9.85 -6.87
C HIS A 81 12.47 -10.63 -6.62
N SER A 82 12.46 -11.92 -6.97
CA SER A 82 11.36 -12.81 -6.63
C SER A 82 11.84 -14.25 -6.60
N LYS A 83 11.21 -15.08 -5.75
CA LYS A 83 11.36 -16.54 -5.82
C LYS A 83 10.95 -17.10 -7.18
N CYS A 84 10.05 -16.42 -7.89
CA CYS A 84 9.65 -16.80 -9.23
C CYS A 84 10.41 -15.94 -10.25
N GLN A 85 11.40 -16.51 -10.92
CA GLN A 85 12.27 -15.76 -11.85
C GLN A 85 11.49 -15.08 -13.00
N SER A 86 10.40 -15.68 -13.45
CA SER A 86 9.53 -15.10 -14.50
C SER A 86 8.88 -13.77 -14.11
N GLN A 87 8.89 -13.42 -12.82
CA GLN A 87 8.31 -12.17 -12.31
C GLN A 87 9.34 -11.04 -12.20
N VAL A 88 10.63 -11.36 -12.20
CA VAL A 88 11.70 -10.37 -12.07
C VAL A 88 11.72 -9.49 -13.32
N GLY A 89 11.88 -8.17 -13.12
CA GLY A 89 11.86 -7.18 -14.19
C GLY A 89 10.46 -6.70 -14.59
N LEU A 90 9.39 -7.32 -14.08
CA LEU A 90 8.03 -6.82 -14.31
C LEU A 90 7.81 -5.53 -13.52
N PHE A 91 7.19 -4.53 -14.15
CA PHE A 91 6.84 -3.28 -13.49
C PHE A 91 5.47 -2.75 -13.92
N GLY A 92 4.90 -1.90 -13.09
CA GLY A 92 3.61 -1.28 -13.38
C GLY A 92 3.04 -0.48 -12.21
N ILE A 93 1.92 0.19 -12.48
CA ILE A 93 1.18 0.95 -11.45
C ILE A 93 0.36 -0.03 -10.62
N VAL A 94 0.44 0.06 -9.30
CA VAL A 94 -0.39 -0.73 -8.38
C VAL A 94 -1.85 -0.25 -8.46
N VAL A 95 -2.71 -1.10 -8.99
CA VAL A 95 -4.16 -0.87 -9.04
C VAL A 95 -4.82 -1.30 -7.73
N VAL A 96 -4.40 -2.46 -7.20
CA VAL A 96 -4.93 -3.03 -5.97
C VAL A 96 -3.80 -3.55 -5.13
N GLU A 97 -3.80 -3.16 -3.86
CA GLU A 97 -3.02 -3.83 -2.83
C GLU A 97 -3.92 -4.73 -1.99
N THR A 98 -3.56 -6.01 -1.92
CA THR A 98 -4.16 -6.94 -0.96
C THR A 98 -3.16 -7.29 0.14
N LYS A 99 -3.60 -8.14 1.08
CA LYS A 99 -2.73 -8.68 2.12
C LYS A 99 -1.48 -9.36 1.56
N HIS A 100 -1.61 -10.10 0.46
CA HIS A 100 -0.56 -11.01 -0.01
C HIS A 100 -0.08 -10.73 -1.42
N THR A 101 -0.77 -9.87 -2.17
CA THR A 101 -0.46 -9.61 -3.57
C THR A 101 -0.57 -8.14 -3.90
N PHE A 102 0.17 -7.75 -4.93
CA PHE A 102 -0.08 -6.53 -5.69
C PHE A 102 -0.68 -6.89 -7.04
N LEU A 103 -1.68 -6.12 -7.46
CA LEU A 103 -2.17 -6.12 -8.82
C LEU A 103 -1.56 -4.93 -9.56
N LEU A 104 -0.63 -5.21 -10.46
CA LEU A 104 0.08 -4.20 -11.25
C LEU A 104 -0.56 -4.08 -12.63
N LEU A 105 -0.74 -2.86 -13.12
CA LEU A 105 -1.02 -2.59 -14.52
C LEU A 105 0.28 -2.17 -15.21
N THR A 106 0.69 -2.95 -16.21
CA THR A 106 1.88 -2.67 -17.03
C THR A 106 1.60 -1.57 -18.06
N PRO A 107 2.65 -0.93 -18.63
CA PRO A 107 2.49 0.01 -19.75
C PRO A 107 1.86 -0.59 -21.01
N LYS A 108 1.81 -1.93 -21.11
CA LYS A 108 1.16 -2.67 -22.22
C LYS A 108 -0.32 -2.99 -21.92
N ASP A 109 -0.94 -2.29 -20.97
CA ASP A 109 -2.32 -2.48 -20.51
C ASP A 109 -2.63 -3.90 -20.01
N ARG A 110 -1.61 -4.61 -19.52
CA ARG A 110 -1.77 -5.96 -18.93
C ARG A 110 -1.77 -5.91 -17.42
N LEU A 111 -2.78 -6.53 -16.81
CA LEU A 111 -2.89 -6.72 -15.37
C LEU A 111 -2.09 -7.96 -14.93
N LEU A 112 -1.18 -7.78 -13.98
CA LEU A 112 -0.32 -8.82 -13.43
C LEU A 112 -0.52 -8.91 -11.90
N THR A 113 -0.78 -10.11 -11.39
CA THR A 113 -0.87 -10.33 -9.94
C THR A 113 0.47 -10.87 -9.45
N ILE A 114 1.18 -10.07 -8.64
CA ILE A 114 2.47 -10.44 -8.08
C ILE A 114 2.33 -10.76 -6.59
N PRO A 115 2.75 -11.95 -6.13
CA PRO A 115 2.79 -12.28 -4.72
C PRO A 115 3.86 -11.46 -4.00
N LYS A 116 3.50 -10.92 -2.84
CA LYS A 116 4.44 -10.22 -1.94
C LYS A 116 5.43 -11.19 -1.30
N LYS A 117 5.00 -12.43 -1.03
CA LYS A 117 5.83 -13.42 -0.35
C LYS A 117 7.04 -13.80 -1.21
N GLY A 118 8.25 -13.59 -0.70
CA GLY A 118 9.49 -13.89 -1.39
C GLY A 118 9.79 -12.98 -2.58
N SER A 119 9.18 -11.80 -2.63
CA SER A 119 9.45 -10.78 -3.66
C SER A 119 9.96 -9.48 -3.01
N ILE A 120 10.83 -8.77 -3.71
CA ILE A 120 11.29 -7.42 -3.39
C ILE A 120 10.79 -6.50 -4.49
N PHE A 121 10.14 -5.41 -4.07
CA PHE A 121 9.62 -4.39 -4.98
C PHE A 121 10.44 -3.13 -4.84
N THR A 122 10.77 -2.49 -5.95
CA THR A 122 11.58 -1.28 -5.98
C THR A 122 10.78 -0.15 -6.60
N PHE A 123 10.91 1.05 -6.07
CA PHE A 123 10.30 2.26 -6.64
C PHE A 123 11.26 3.45 -6.53
N VAL A 124 11.05 4.45 -7.39
CA VAL A 124 11.85 5.67 -7.41
C VAL A 124 11.03 6.84 -6.89
N LEU A 125 11.63 7.64 -6.02
CA LEU A 125 11.03 8.85 -5.47
C LEU A 125 12.10 9.91 -5.30
N LYS A 126 11.94 11.08 -5.93
CA LYS A 126 12.92 12.20 -5.91
C LYS A 126 14.36 11.76 -6.24
N GLY A 127 14.52 10.90 -7.26
CA GLY A 127 15.83 10.38 -7.67
C GLY A 127 16.47 9.38 -6.70
N ARG A 128 15.77 8.99 -5.63
CA ARG A 128 16.19 7.94 -4.70
C ARG A 128 15.46 6.64 -5.00
N VAL A 129 16.17 5.53 -4.87
CA VAL A 129 15.63 4.19 -5.04
C VAL A 129 15.28 3.61 -3.67
N TYR A 130 14.05 3.14 -3.55
CA TYR A 130 13.54 2.50 -2.35
C TYR A 130 13.19 1.04 -2.64
N SER A 131 13.58 0.15 -1.73
CA SER A 131 13.31 -1.28 -1.84
C SER A 131 12.37 -1.73 -0.71
N LEU A 132 11.28 -2.39 -1.10
CA LEU A 132 10.23 -2.92 -0.25
C LEU A 132 10.31 -4.44 -0.22
N ILE A 133 10.62 -4.98 0.96
CA ILE A 133 10.60 -6.43 1.19
C ILE A 133 9.15 -6.87 1.32
N GLY A 134 8.65 -7.60 0.33
CA GLY A 134 7.25 -8.03 0.24
C GLY A 134 6.79 -8.84 1.45
N ASP A 135 7.66 -9.66 2.05
CA ASP A 135 7.38 -10.41 3.29
C ASP A 135 7.02 -9.48 4.46
N HIS A 136 7.64 -8.31 4.55
CA HIS A 136 7.36 -7.34 5.61
C HIS A 136 6.06 -6.58 5.36
N ILE A 137 5.70 -6.29 4.11
CA ILE A 137 4.49 -5.57 3.75
C ILE A 137 3.31 -6.49 3.38
N SER A 138 3.39 -7.79 3.74
CA SER A 138 2.35 -8.81 3.55
C SER A 138 1.14 -8.66 4.49
N TYR A 139 0.60 -7.45 4.52
CA TYR A 139 -0.57 -7.01 5.26
C TYR A 139 -1.41 -6.09 4.35
N THR A 140 -2.68 -5.90 4.65
CA THR A 140 -3.46 -4.83 4.00
C THR A 140 -2.90 -3.46 4.44
N ALA A 141 -3.01 -2.42 3.62
CA ALA A 141 -2.55 -1.07 3.98
C ALA A 141 -3.09 -0.64 5.37
N ALA A 142 -4.40 -0.81 5.60
CA ALA A 142 -5.02 -0.55 6.90
C ALA A 142 -4.47 -1.42 8.06
N GLY A 143 -4.03 -2.65 7.77
CA GLY A 143 -3.43 -3.54 8.76
C GLY A 143 -1.99 -3.20 9.12
N ARG A 144 -1.27 -2.43 8.28
CA ARG A 144 0.13 -2.06 8.51
C ARG A 144 0.29 -0.96 9.56
N VAL A 145 -0.68 -0.07 9.69
CA VAL A 145 -0.65 1.06 10.63
C VAL A 145 -0.47 0.62 12.09
N GLN A 146 -1.07 -0.51 12.46
CA GLN A 146 -1.07 -1.02 13.83
C GLN A 146 0.18 -1.84 14.19
N LYS A 147 1.04 -2.13 13.21
CA LYS A 147 2.21 -2.99 13.40
C LYS A 147 3.48 -2.15 13.56
N LYS A 148 4.34 -2.55 14.51
CA LYS A 148 5.70 -2.01 14.63
C LYS A 148 6.60 -2.76 13.63
N PHE A 149 7.24 -2.03 12.73
CA PHE A 149 8.23 -2.57 11.81
C PHE A 149 9.63 -2.16 12.25
N LYS A 150 10.63 -3.00 11.99
CA LYS A 150 12.05 -2.62 12.08
C LYS A 150 12.52 -2.32 10.65
N LEU A 151 13.12 -1.17 10.43
CA LEU A 151 13.79 -0.86 9.16
C LEU A 151 15.02 -1.77 9.03
N ALA A 152 15.10 -2.53 7.95
CA ALA A 152 16.34 -3.18 7.55
C ALA A 152 16.98 -2.35 6.43
N HIS A 153 18.31 -2.21 6.51
CA HIS A 153 19.14 -1.29 5.74
C HIS A 153 18.88 -1.34 4.22
N LEU A 154 18.73 -0.18 3.59
CA LEU A 154 18.59 -0.01 2.14
C LEU A 154 19.97 -0.18 1.48
N THR A 155 20.07 -1.06 0.49
CA THR A 155 21.19 -1.10 -0.47
C THR A 155 20.71 -0.50 -1.80
N SER A 156 21.40 0.54 -2.25
CA SER A 156 21.21 1.13 -3.58
C SER A 156 21.70 0.15 -4.65
N MET A 157 20.88 -0.13 -5.66
CA MET A 157 21.27 -0.82 -6.88
C MET A 157 21.35 0.23 -8.01
N PRO A 158 22.54 0.54 -8.55
CA PRO A 158 22.73 1.68 -9.46
C PRO A 158 22.29 1.45 -10.92
N ASP A 159 22.26 0.22 -11.44
CA ASP A 159 22.40 0.02 -12.89
C ASP A 159 21.10 -0.19 -13.69
N PHE A 160 19.92 0.11 -13.14
CA PHE A 160 18.64 -0.11 -13.84
C PHE A 160 17.64 1.05 -13.71
N ILE A 161 18.12 2.23 -13.29
CA ILE A 161 17.28 3.40 -12.99
C ILE A 161 16.82 4.10 -14.28
N ASP A 162 17.60 4.04 -15.36
CA ASP A 162 17.33 4.78 -16.60
C ASP A 162 16.11 4.25 -17.38
N ASP A 163 15.87 2.95 -17.34
CA ASP A 163 14.68 2.32 -17.94
C ASP A 163 13.38 2.63 -17.17
N LEU A 164 13.46 2.89 -15.86
CA LEU A 164 12.30 3.26 -15.07
C LEU A 164 11.99 4.76 -15.17
N LEU A 165 13.02 5.61 -15.30
CA LEU A 165 12.86 7.06 -15.43
C LEU A 165 12.29 7.45 -16.80
N THR A 166 12.63 6.73 -17.86
CA THR A 166 12.05 6.95 -19.21
C THR A 166 10.56 6.57 -19.30
N CYS A 167 10.06 5.69 -18.44
CA CYS A 167 8.65 5.28 -18.41
C CYS A 167 7.75 6.16 -17.52
N VAL A 168 8.34 7.01 -16.66
CA VAL A 168 7.63 7.84 -15.67
C VAL A 168 7.58 9.32 -16.08
N ASN A 169 8.39 9.72 -17.07
CA ASN A 169 8.35 11.04 -17.71
C ASN A 169 7.34 11.10 -18.87
#